data_AF-A0A0X3PQF7-F1
#
_entry.id   AF-A0A0X3PQF7-F1
#
_cell.length_a   1.000
_cell.length_b   1.000
_cell.length_c   1.000
_cell.angle_alpha   90.00
_cell.angle_beta   90.00
_cell.angle_gamma   90.00
#
_symmetry.space_group_name_H-M   'P 1'
#
loop_
_entity.id
_entity.type
_entity.pdbx_description
1 polymer ?
#
loop_
_entity_poly.entity_id
_entity_poly.type
_entity_poly.pdbx_seq_one_letter_code
_entity_poly.pdbx_strand_id
1 'polypeptide(L)'
;MLRSRLCCRVIRRPGSDSTSRSGSEDSSQQSSSNSYHVLNEVTFSRGNCPFLSNLILKVDGKEVTSIQGDGLIISTPTGSTAYSMSAGASILNPGVPALLITPINAHCLNCRPLVLPMDVTVEVSINPDARTNAVYLSNDGRLRHRHILRKGDRALITASHYSVPCFCSENKVADWFCDLANCLHWNVRHQQNEFNEARFLPDRFHAFSTNHSG
;
A
#
# COMPACT_ATOMS: atom_id res chain seq x y z
N MET A 1 -1.18 5.76 23.13
CA MET A 1 -2.02 5.18 22.06
C MET A 1 -1.44 3.85 21.62
N LEU A 2 -2.26 2.84 21.31
CA LEU A 2 -1.78 1.59 20.71
C LEU A 2 -1.94 1.66 19.20
N ARG A 3 -0.85 1.50 18.45
CA ARG A 3 -0.87 1.39 16.99
C ARG A 3 -0.93 -0.09 16.61
N SER A 4 -1.85 -0.43 15.73
CA SER A 4 -2.02 -1.79 15.21
C SER A 4 -0.82 -2.21 14.36
N ARG A 5 -0.54 -3.51 14.33
CA ARG A 5 0.39 -4.14 13.38
C ARG A 5 -0.33 -5.20 12.58
N LEU A 6 0.18 -5.52 11.39
CA LEU A 6 -0.21 -6.69 10.63
C LEU A 6 0.68 -7.87 11.00
N CYS A 7 0.13 -9.08 10.89
CA CYS A 7 0.85 -10.33 10.88
C CYS A 7 0.75 -10.92 9.47
N CYS A 8 1.88 -11.10 8.80
CA CYS A 8 1.98 -11.69 7.47
C CYS A 8 2.57 -13.09 7.58
N ARG A 9 1.84 -14.09 7.09
CA ARG A 9 2.23 -15.50 7.12
C ARG A 9 2.12 -16.10 5.73
N VAL A 10 3.21 -16.65 5.21
CA VAL A 10 3.21 -17.32 3.90
C VAL A 10 2.96 -18.81 4.10
N ILE A 11 1.88 -19.31 3.51
CA ILE A 11 1.57 -20.73 3.40
C ILE A 11 2.10 -21.22 2.07
N ARG A 12 3.05 -22.15 2.12
CA ARG A 12 3.66 -22.76 0.94
C ARG A 12 2.82 -23.93 0.45
N ARG A 13 2.81 -24.15 -0.87
CA ARG A 13 2.20 -25.35 -1.45
C ARG A 13 2.89 -26.61 -0.89
N PRO A 14 2.14 -27.66 -0.52
CA PRO A 14 2.74 -28.94 -0.12
C PRO A 14 3.66 -29.48 -1.23
N GLY A 15 4.93 -29.73 -0.88
CA GLY A 15 5.97 -30.25 -1.78
C GLY A 15 7.08 -29.27 -2.18
N SER A 16 7.02 -27.98 -1.79
CA SER A 16 8.04 -26.99 -2.19
C SER A 16 9.31 -26.92 -1.31
N ASP A 17 9.34 -27.64 -0.18
CA ASP A 17 10.41 -27.53 0.84
C ASP A 17 11.60 -28.48 0.64
N SER A 18 11.76 -29.10 -0.55
CA SER A 18 12.79 -30.13 -0.79
C SER A 18 14.19 -29.61 -1.15
N THR A 19 14.50 -28.32 -1.02
CA THR A 19 15.83 -27.77 -1.33
C THR A 19 16.37 -26.86 -0.23
N SER A 20 16.73 -27.45 0.91
CA SER A 20 17.84 -27.05 1.81
C SER A 20 17.77 -27.81 3.14
N ARG A 21 18.11 -29.10 3.13
CA ARG A 21 18.39 -29.84 4.37
C ARG A 21 19.60 -30.75 4.18
N SER A 22 20.78 -30.20 4.49
CA SER A 22 21.95 -30.96 4.90
C SER A 22 22.32 -30.48 6.30
N GLY A 23 22.08 -31.30 7.33
CA GLY A 23 22.55 -31.05 8.69
C GLY A 23 21.57 -31.40 9.81
N SER A 24 21.74 -32.62 10.36
CA SER A 24 21.44 -33.13 11.72
C SER A 24 20.02 -33.02 12.32
N GLU A 25 19.61 -34.17 12.84
CA GLU A 25 18.36 -34.54 13.51
C GLU A 25 18.11 -33.72 14.78
N ASP A 26 16.88 -33.23 14.94
CA ASP A 26 16.18 -33.34 16.22
C ASP A 26 14.65 -33.31 16.04
N SER A 27 13.98 -34.08 16.88
CA SER A 27 12.61 -34.57 16.69
C SER A 27 11.58 -33.66 17.34
N SER A 28 11.01 -32.71 16.59
CA SER A 28 9.69 -32.09 16.85
C SER A 28 9.26 -31.27 15.63
N GLN A 29 8.71 -31.93 14.61
CA GLN A 29 8.31 -31.29 13.36
C GLN A 29 7.00 -30.49 13.51
N GLN A 30 7.10 -29.32 14.10
CA GLN A 30 6.14 -28.23 13.89
C GLN A 30 6.71 -27.40 12.74
N SER A 31 6.13 -27.51 11.54
CA SER A 31 6.56 -26.75 10.36
C SER A 31 6.54 -25.25 10.68
N SER A 32 7.71 -24.66 10.93
CA SER A 32 7.85 -23.27 11.36
C SER A 32 7.51 -22.33 10.21
N SER A 33 6.21 -22.07 10.03
CA SER A 33 5.74 -21.04 9.13
C SER A 33 6.22 -19.69 9.71
N ASN A 34 7.24 -19.08 9.11
CA ASN A 34 7.74 -17.77 9.54
C ASN A 34 6.62 -16.72 9.40
N SER A 35 6.13 -16.21 10.53
CA SER A 35 5.24 -15.04 10.60
C SER A 35 6.07 -13.76 10.72
N TYR A 36 5.65 -12.72 10.02
CA TYR A 36 6.28 -11.40 10.06
C TYR A 36 5.29 -10.38 10.63
N HIS A 37 5.73 -9.61 11.62
CA HIS A 37 4.94 -8.50 12.15
C HIS A 37 5.37 -7.20 11.48
N VAL A 38 4.39 -6.43 11.03
CA VAL A 38 4.57 -5.30 10.12
C VAL A 38 3.81 -4.10 10.67
N LEU A 39 4.44 -2.94 10.75
CA LEU A 39 3.83 -1.74 11.32
C LEU A 39 2.99 -0.99 10.31
N ASN A 40 3.53 -0.77 9.12
CA ASN A 40 2.91 0.03 8.07
C ASN A 40 2.21 -0.88 7.08
N GLU A 41 2.95 -1.58 6.21
CA GLU A 41 2.34 -2.33 5.12
C GLU A 41 3.09 -3.59 4.68
N VAL A 42 2.30 -4.54 4.19
CA VAL A 42 2.74 -5.67 3.37
C VAL A 42 2.50 -5.30 1.92
N THR A 43 3.55 -5.21 1.14
CA THR A 43 3.49 -4.89 -0.29
C THR A 43 3.77 -6.14 -1.12
N PHE A 44 2.90 -6.41 -2.09
CA PHE A 44 3.09 -7.38 -3.15
C PHE A 44 3.49 -6.62 -4.41
N SER A 45 4.60 -6.98 -5.03
CA SER A 45 5.09 -6.34 -6.25
C SER A 45 5.49 -7.37 -7.30
N ARG A 46 5.26 -7.06 -8.57
CA ARG A 46 5.79 -7.84 -9.70
C ARG A 46 7.32 -7.83 -9.78
N GLY A 47 8.00 -6.94 -9.06
CA GLY A 47 9.46 -6.77 -9.12
C GLY A 47 9.92 -6.47 -10.54
N ASN A 48 10.97 -7.14 -10.99
CA ASN A 48 11.52 -6.98 -12.34
C ASN A 48 10.79 -7.78 -13.42
N CYS A 49 9.67 -8.45 -13.10
CA CYS A 49 8.94 -9.25 -14.09
C CYS A 49 8.29 -8.34 -15.14
N PRO A 50 8.49 -8.54 -16.46
CA PRO A 50 7.92 -7.66 -17.48
C PRO A 50 6.39 -7.77 -17.61
N PHE A 51 5.80 -8.87 -17.11
CA PHE A 51 4.34 -9.06 -17.12
C PHE A 51 3.69 -8.46 -15.87
N LEU A 52 2.45 -8.00 -16.02
CA LEU A 52 1.65 -7.57 -14.88
C LEU A 52 1.48 -8.73 -13.88
N SER A 53 1.50 -8.39 -12.59
CA SER A 53 1.04 -9.32 -11.57
C SER A 53 -0.47 -9.53 -11.74
N ASN A 54 -0.97 -10.74 -11.46
CA ASN A 54 -2.39 -11.01 -11.38
C ASN A 54 -2.65 -11.71 -10.03
N LEU A 55 -3.17 -10.94 -9.07
CA LEU A 55 -3.29 -11.33 -7.67
C LEU A 55 -4.76 -11.55 -7.32
N ILE A 56 -5.09 -12.74 -6.84
CA ILE A 56 -6.41 -13.05 -6.30
C ILE A 56 -6.44 -12.61 -4.83
N LEU A 57 -7.43 -11.80 -4.50
CA LEU A 57 -7.70 -11.32 -3.15
C LEU A 57 -8.92 -12.04 -2.57
N LYS A 58 -8.73 -12.68 -1.41
CA LYS A 58 -9.84 -13.23 -0.62
C LYS A 58 -9.90 -12.58 0.76
N VAL A 59 -11.11 -12.40 1.26
CA VAL A 59 -11.38 -11.91 2.61
C VAL A 59 -12.24 -12.95 3.31
N ASP A 60 -11.78 -13.43 4.46
CA ASP A 60 -12.43 -14.49 5.25
C ASP A 60 -12.80 -15.71 4.40
N GLY A 61 -11.89 -16.11 3.50
CA GLY A 61 -12.04 -17.26 2.61
C GLY A 61 -12.88 -17.01 1.36
N LYS A 62 -13.56 -15.86 1.24
CA LYS A 62 -14.36 -15.50 0.06
C LYS A 62 -13.53 -14.67 -0.92
N GLU A 63 -13.52 -15.07 -2.19
CA GLU A 63 -12.86 -14.31 -3.23
C GLU A 63 -13.61 -13.00 -3.51
N VAL A 64 -12.89 -11.89 -3.40
CA VAL A 64 -13.46 -10.54 -3.57
C VAL A 64 -13.19 -10.03 -4.98
N THR A 65 -11.95 -10.11 -5.42
CA THR A 65 -11.53 -9.62 -6.74
C THR A 65 -10.16 -10.17 -7.14
N SER A 66 -9.82 -9.99 -8.42
CA SER A 66 -8.48 -10.25 -8.96
C SER A 66 -7.89 -8.94 -9.45
N ILE A 67 -6.69 -8.61 -9.00
CA ILE A 67 -6.00 -7.34 -9.28
C ILE A 67 -4.88 -7.62 -10.28
N GLN A 68 -5.00 -7.01 -11.46
CA GLN A 68 -3.93 -7.01 -12.47
C GLN A 68 -3.21 -5.67 -12.45
N GLY A 69 -1.89 -5.66 -12.27
CA GLY A 69 -1.13 -4.41 -12.17
C GLY A 69 0.31 -4.60 -11.71
N ASP A 70 0.92 -3.52 -11.23
CA ASP A 70 2.26 -3.56 -10.64
C ASP A 70 2.28 -4.31 -9.29
N GLY A 71 1.17 -4.27 -8.55
CA GLY A 71 1.09 -4.92 -7.25
C GLY A 71 -0.13 -4.57 -6.41
N LEU A 72 -0.02 -4.87 -5.11
CA LEU A 72 -1.04 -4.66 -4.10
C LEU A 72 -0.39 -4.31 -2.76
N ILE A 73 -0.95 -3.36 -2.03
CA ILE A 73 -0.52 -2.98 -0.68
C ILE A 73 -1.64 -3.36 0.29
N ILE A 74 -1.28 -4.02 1.38
CA ILE A 74 -2.15 -4.20 2.54
C ILE A 74 -1.52 -3.45 3.71
N SER A 75 -2.22 -2.45 4.22
CA SER A 75 -1.65 -1.47 5.16
C SER A 75 -2.49 -1.32 6.43
N THR A 76 -1.82 -0.97 7.53
CA THR A 76 -2.48 -0.48 8.75
C THR A 76 -2.87 0.99 8.58
N PRO A 77 -3.68 1.55 9.50
CA PRO A 77 -3.97 2.98 9.50
C PRO A 77 -2.69 3.83 9.68
N THR A 78 -1.67 3.31 10.38
CA THR A 78 -0.37 3.98 10.50
C THR A 78 0.37 4.01 9.17
N GLY A 79 0.31 2.92 8.40
CA GLY A 79 0.88 2.85 7.04
C GLY A 79 0.05 3.56 5.97
N SER A 80 -1.12 4.12 6.31
CA SER A 80 -1.95 4.87 5.35
C SER A 80 -1.26 6.12 4.81
N THR A 81 -0.32 6.69 5.57
CA THR A 81 0.51 7.84 5.19
C THR A 81 1.85 7.44 4.56
N ALA A 82 2.12 6.15 4.41
CA ALA A 82 3.34 5.61 3.80
C ALA A 82 3.10 5.29 2.32
N TYR A 83 3.52 4.12 1.84
CA TYR A 83 3.41 3.78 0.42
C TYR A 83 1.96 3.76 -0.10
N SER A 84 1.02 3.40 0.79
CA SER A 84 -0.41 3.41 0.47
C SER A 84 -0.92 4.81 0.08
N MET A 85 -0.39 5.88 0.69
CA MET A 85 -0.72 7.26 0.33
C MET A 85 -0.29 7.58 -1.10
N SER A 86 0.94 7.21 -1.46
CA SER A 86 1.49 7.43 -2.80
C SER A 86 0.73 6.64 -3.87
N ALA A 87 0.17 5.49 -3.52
CA ALA A 87 -0.67 4.67 -4.40
C ALA A 87 -2.14 5.15 -4.46
N GLY A 88 -2.47 6.28 -3.85
CA GLY A 88 -3.78 6.92 -3.95
C GLY A 88 -4.80 6.53 -2.88
N ALA A 89 -4.38 5.88 -1.79
CA ALA A 89 -5.26 5.61 -0.65
C ALA A 89 -5.52 6.86 0.21
N SER A 90 -6.62 6.82 0.96
CA SER A 90 -6.93 7.84 1.96
C SER A 90 -6.04 7.71 3.20
N ILE A 91 -5.75 8.85 3.82
CA ILE A 91 -5.06 8.93 5.11
C ILE A 91 -6.05 8.59 6.23
N LEU A 92 -5.68 7.66 7.11
CA LEU A 92 -6.47 7.25 8.26
C LEU A 92 -5.78 7.68 9.56
N ASN A 93 -6.59 8.04 10.56
CA ASN A 93 -6.08 8.23 11.91
C ASN A 93 -5.62 6.86 12.47
N PRO A 94 -4.46 6.76 13.15
CA PRO A 94 -3.95 5.50 13.70
C PRO A 94 -4.89 4.80 14.69
N GLY A 95 -5.93 5.48 15.19
CA GLY A 95 -6.86 4.98 16.19
C GLY A 95 -8.08 4.29 15.60
N VAL A 96 -8.26 4.36 14.28
CA VAL A 96 -9.34 3.66 13.58
C VAL A 96 -8.94 2.19 13.44
N PRO A 97 -9.71 1.22 13.97
CA PRO A 97 -9.39 -0.20 13.82
C PRO A 97 -9.77 -0.69 12.42
N ALA A 98 -8.94 -0.39 11.43
CA ALA A 98 -9.17 -0.75 10.03
C ALA A 98 -7.90 -1.22 9.33
N LEU A 99 -8.09 -1.96 8.24
CA LEU A 99 -7.05 -2.42 7.32
C LEU A 99 -7.34 -1.82 5.94
N LEU A 100 -6.31 -1.33 5.25
CA LEU A 100 -6.43 -0.78 3.90
C LEU A 100 -5.90 -1.77 2.87
N ILE A 101 -6.59 -1.84 1.74
CA ILE A 101 -6.17 -2.59 0.55
C ILE A 101 -6.04 -1.61 -0.60
N THR A 102 -4.83 -1.43 -1.11
CA THR A 102 -4.51 -0.39 -2.10
C THR A 102 -3.83 -1.03 -3.30
N PRO A 103 -4.49 -1.10 -4.46
CA PRO A 103 -3.87 -1.58 -5.69
C PRO A 103 -2.73 -0.65 -6.15
N ILE A 104 -1.65 -1.19 -6.71
CA ILE A 104 -0.56 -0.39 -7.30
C ILE A 104 -0.68 -0.44 -8.81
N ASN A 105 -0.93 0.71 -9.44
CA ASN A 105 -1.05 0.87 -10.90
C ASN A 105 -1.90 -0.25 -11.54
N ALA A 106 -3.09 -0.47 -10.98
CA ALA A 106 -3.97 -1.54 -11.44
C ALA A 106 -4.52 -1.22 -12.83
N HIS A 107 -4.45 -2.20 -13.72
CA HIS A 107 -5.00 -2.14 -15.07
C HIS A 107 -6.50 -2.49 -15.06
N CYS A 108 -7.27 -1.70 -14.31
CA CYS A 108 -8.73 -1.78 -14.28
C CYS A 108 -9.36 -0.45 -13.83
N LEU A 109 -10.42 -0.03 -14.51
CA LEU A 109 -11.09 1.26 -14.28
C LEU A 109 -11.81 1.35 -12.92
N ASN A 110 -12.11 0.21 -12.29
CA ASN A 110 -12.88 0.14 -11.04
C ASN A 110 -12.05 -0.33 -9.82
N CYS A 111 -10.72 -0.41 -9.94
CA CYS A 111 -9.84 -0.76 -8.83
C CYS A 111 -9.61 0.44 -7.91
N ARG A 112 -10.47 0.61 -6.91
CA ARG A 112 -10.33 1.65 -5.87
C ARG A 112 -9.74 1.06 -4.58
N PRO A 113 -9.01 1.86 -3.78
CA PRO A 113 -8.60 1.46 -2.44
C PRO A 113 -9.81 1.07 -1.58
N LEU A 114 -9.68 0.01 -0.80
CA LEU A 114 -10.71 -0.51 0.10
C LEU A 114 -10.27 -0.36 1.55
N VAL A 115 -11.22 -0.05 2.42
CA VAL A 115 -11.02 -0.04 3.88
C VAL A 115 -11.90 -1.13 4.46
N LEU A 116 -11.29 -2.05 5.20
CA LEU A 116 -11.95 -3.17 5.85
C LEU A 116 -11.78 -3.08 7.38
N PRO A 117 -12.67 -3.74 8.16
CA PRO A 117 -12.44 -3.96 9.58
C PRO A 117 -11.10 -4.66 9.85
N MET A 118 -10.44 -4.34 10.97
CA MET A 118 -9.11 -4.90 11.29
C MET A 118 -9.12 -6.40 11.65
N ASP A 119 -10.26 -6.95 12.05
CA ASP A 119 -10.45 -8.33 12.49
C ASP A 119 -10.58 -9.34 11.35
N VAL A 120 -10.70 -8.88 10.10
CA VAL A 120 -10.76 -9.76 8.92
C VAL A 120 -9.41 -10.43 8.62
N THR A 121 -9.48 -11.59 7.97
CA THR A 121 -8.31 -12.25 7.40
C THR A 121 -8.26 -12.02 5.90
N VAL A 122 -7.17 -11.41 5.44
CA VAL A 122 -6.92 -11.18 4.01
C VAL A 122 -5.97 -12.25 3.48
N GLU A 123 -6.38 -12.95 2.43
CA GLU A 123 -5.55 -13.90 1.70
C GLU A 123 -5.20 -13.32 0.31
N VAL A 124 -3.91 -13.35 -0.03
CA VAL A 124 -3.41 -12.97 -1.35
C VAL A 124 -2.71 -14.17 -1.98
N SER A 125 -3.03 -14.45 -3.24
CA SER A 125 -2.38 -15.51 -4.02
C SER A 125 -2.21 -15.10 -5.46
N ILE A 126 -1.27 -15.73 -6.17
CA ILE A 126 -1.10 -15.47 -7.61
C ILE A 126 -2.15 -16.28 -8.37
N ASN A 127 -2.87 -15.63 -9.28
CA ASN A 127 -3.82 -16.30 -10.16
C ASN A 127 -3.11 -17.43 -10.94
N PRO A 128 -3.64 -18.67 -10.98
CA PRO A 128 -3.04 -19.77 -11.72
C PRO A 128 -2.76 -19.45 -13.19
N ASP A 129 -3.64 -18.65 -13.82
CA ASP A 129 -3.57 -18.25 -15.23
C ASP A 129 -2.66 -17.03 -15.47
N ALA A 130 -2.09 -16.45 -14.42
CA ALA A 130 -1.14 -15.34 -14.54
C ALA A 130 0.07 -15.73 -15.38
N ARG A 131 0.62 -14.83 -16.21
CA ARG A 131 1.91 -15.09 -16.89
C ARG A 131 3.09 -15.09 -15.91
N THR A 132 2.96 -14.33 -14.83
CA THR A 132 3.95 -14.23 -13.75
C THR A 132 3.92 -15.46 -12.85
N ASN A 133 5.09 -16.06 -12.59
CA ASN A 133 5.22 -17.23 -11.70
C ASN A 133 5.53 -16.88 -10.25
N ALA A 134 5.99 -15.65 -9.99
CA ALA A 134 6.37 -15.20 -8.66
C ALA A 134 6.13 -13.70 -8.47
N VAL A 135 5.73 -13.32 -7.26
CA VAL A 135 5.66 -11.92 -6.82
C VAL A 135 6.49 -11.74 -5.56
N TYR A 136 7.04 -10.55 -5.39
CA TYR A 136 7.88 -10.20 -4.24
C TYR A 136 7.00 -9.62 -3.14
N LEU A 137 7.19 -10.10 -1.91
CA LEU A 137 6.64 -9.49 -0.72
C LEU A 137 7.68 -8.54 -0.11
N SER A 138 7.22 -7.41 0.39
CA SER A 138 8.00 -6.50 1.21
C SER A 138 7.20 -6.16 2.46
N ASN A 139 7.85 -6.25 3.62
CA ASN A 139 7.25 -5.97 4.92
C ASN A 139 7.92 -4.70 5.48
N ASP A 140 7.18 -3.61 5.63
CA ASP A 140 7.73 -2.29 6.02
C ASP A 140 8.90 -1.84 5.13
N GLY A 141 8.78 -2.03 3.81
CA GLY A 141 9.84 -1.71 2.85
C GLY A 141 11.06 -2.64 2.89
N ARG A 142 11.07 -3.68 3.74
CA ARG A 142 12.19 -4.62 3.86
C ARG A 142 11.96 -5.85 3.00
N LEU A 143 12.74 -5.98 1.94
CA LEU A 143 12.82 -7.18 1.11
C LEU A 143 13.82 -8.16 1.73
N ARG A 144 13.36 -9.37 2.07
CA ARG A 144 14.25 -10.49 2.45
C ARG A 144 14.24 -11.55 1.36
N HIS A 145 15.33 -12.29 1.19
CA HIS A 145 15.43 -13.37 0.19
C HIS A 145 14.31 -14.42 0.26
N ARG A 146 13.67 -14.58 1.43
CA ARG A 146 12.56 -15.52 1.67
C ARG A 146 11.17 -14.96 1.36
N HIS A 147 11.07 -13.69 0.98
CA HIS A 147 9.82 -12.98 0.73
C HIS A 147 9.40 -13.02 -0.75
N ILE A 148 9.36 -14.23 -1.31
CA ILE A 148 8.84 -14.47 -2.67
C ILE A 148 7.61 -15.34 -2.54
N LEU A 149 6.47 -14.93 -3.09
CA LEU A 149 5.28 -15.77 -3.29
C LEU A 149 5.40 -16.43 -4.66
N ARG A 150 5.23 -17.74 -4.74
CA ARG A 150 5.13 -18.44 -6.02
C ARG A 150 3.70 -18.86 -6.29
N LYS A 151 3.38 -19.21 -7.53
CA LYS A 151 2.08 -19.81 -7.86
C LYS A 151 1.81 -21.04 -6.98
N GLY A 152 0.62 -21.09 -6.41
CA GLY A 152 0.22 -22.14 -5.46
C GLY A 152 0.50 -21.81 -3.99
N ASP A 153 1.37 -20.83 -3.71
CA ASP A 153 1.52 -20.28 -2.36
C ASP A 153 0.42 -19.27 -2.07
N ARG A 154 0.18 -19.01 -0.78
CA ARG A 154 -0.79 -18.03 -0.28
C ARG A 154 -0.17 -17.21 0.83
N ALA A 155 -0.40 -15.90 0.83
CA ALA A 155 -0.05 -15.02 1.93
C ALA A 155 -1.30 -14.69 2.73
N LEU A 156 -1.27 -14.94 4.03
CA LEU A 156 -2.32 -14.56 4.97
C LEU A 156 -1.88 -13.33 5.76
N ILE A 157 -2.71 -12.31 5.75
CA ILE A 157 -2.51 -11.06 6.47
C ILE A 157 -3.66 -10.90 7.46
N THR A 158 -3.32 -10.76 8.74
CA THR A 158 -4.28 -10.55 9.83
C THR A 158 -3.81 -9.42 10.73
N ALA A 159 -4.66 -8.96 11.63
CA ALA A 159 -4.20 -8.20 12.79
C ALA A 159 -3.16 -8.99 13.59
N SER A 160 -2.13 -8.29 14.04
CA SER A 160 -1.16 -8.81 15.00
C SER A 160 -1.67 -8.61 16.42
N HIS A 161 -1.52 -9.63 17.27
CA HIS A 161 -1.78 -9.53 18.71
C HIS A 161 -0.82 -8.58 19.43
N TYR A 162 0.30 -8.22 18.79
CA TYR A 162 1.32 -7.37 19.38
C TYR A 162 1.21 -5.95 18.83
N SER A 163 0.40 -5.08 19.45
CA SER A 163 0.36 -3.65 19.12
C SER A 163 1.60 -2.89 19.59
N VAL A 164 1.91 -1.74 18.99
CA VAL A 164 3.03 -0.88 19.40
C VAL A 164 2.50 0.28 20.26
N PRO A 165 2.99 0.45 21.50
CA PRO A 165 2.66 1.62 22.30
C PRO A 165 3.36 2.86 21.72
N CYS A 166 2.59 3.93 21.55
CA CYS A 166 3.05 5.23 21.09
C CYS A 166 2.58 6.30 22.09
N PHE A 167 3.51 7.14 22.55
CA PHE A 167 3.21 8.21 23.50
C PHE A 167 2.65 9.42 22.76
N CYS A 168 1.66 10.06 23.37
CA CYS A 168 1.05 11.29 22.87
C CYS A 168 1.51 12.44 23.76
N SER A 169 1.74 13.61 23.17
CA SER A 169 2.11 14.83 23.90
C SER A 169 0.88 15.44 24.56
N GLU A 170 -0.20 15.62 23.81
CA GLU A 170 -1.45 16.16 24.34
C GLU A 170 -2.57 15.13 24.23
N ASN A 171 -3.08 14.89 23.02
CA ASN A 171 -4.10 13.89 22.76
C ASN A 171 -3.96 13.30 21.35
N LYS A 172 -4.55 12.12 21.14
CA LYS A 172 -4.38 11.32 19.91
C LYS A 172 -4.82 12.02 18.63
N VAL A 173 -5.78 12.94 18.73
CA VAL A 173 -6.37 13.63 17.56
C VAL A 173 -5.58 14.89 17.25
N ALA A 174 -5.29 15.70 18.28
CA ALA A 174 -4.49 16.92 18.16
C ALA A 174 -3.08 16.61 17.65
N ASP A 175 -2.38 15.66 18.27
CA ASP A 175 -1.04 15.25 17.85
C ASP A 175 -1.02 14.79 16.38
N TRP A 176 -2.04 14.03 15.96
CA TRP A 176 -2.15 13.55 14.59
C TRP A 176 -2.40 14.67 13.57
N PHE A 177 -3.26 15.64 13.88
CA PHE A 177 -3.46 16.81 13.02
C PHE A 177 -2.24 17.72 12.97
N CYS A 178 -1.53 17.87 14.09
CA CYS A 178 -0.23 18.56 14.13
C CYS A 178 0.79 17.87 13.22
N ASP A 179 0.91 16.54 13.31
CA ASP A 179 1.80 15.75 12.44
C ASP A 179 1.42 15.93 10.95
N LEU A 180 0.14 15.87 10.60
CA LEU A 180 -0.33 16.11 9.22
C LEU A 180 0.00 17.52 8.73
N ALA A 181 -0.22 18.54 9.56
CA ALA A 181 0.08 19.92 9.21
C ALA A 181 1.58 20.12 8.99
N ASN A 182 2.42 19.55 9.85
CA ASN A 182 3.87 19.69 9.78
C ASN A 182 4.51 18.87 8.66
N CYS A 183 4.09 17.62 8.46
CA CYS A 183 4.72 16.70 7.50
C CYS A 183 4.18 16.84 6.07
N LEU A 184 2.88 17.10 5.91
CA LEU A 184 2.22 17.17 4.60
C LEU A 184 1.85 18.59 4.20
N HIS A 185 2.13 19.59 5.05
CA HIS A 185 1.73 20.97 4.84
C HIS A 185 0.20 21.05 4.59
N TRP A 186 -0.56 20.16 5.25
CA TRP A 186 -1.95 19.86 4.89
C TRP A 186 -2.87 21.09 4.94
N ASN A 187 -2.54 22.09 5.75
CA ASN A 187 -3.32 23.33 5.90
C ASN A 187 -2.80 24.49 5.06
N VAL A 188 -1.70 24.32 4.32
CA VAL A 188 -1.22 25.34 3.39
C VAL A 188 -2.14 25.35 2.17
N ARG A 189 -2.74 26.50 1.90
CA ARG A 189 -3.62 26.73 0.75
C ARG A 189 -3.18 28.00 0.04
N HIS A 190 -3.04 27.93 -1.28
CA HIS A 190 -3.01 29.14 -2.09
C HIS A 190 -4.44 29.65 -2.17
N GLN A 191 -4.71 30.85 -1.64
CA GLN A 191 -6.03 31.45 -1.79
C GLN A 191 -6.31 31.67 -3.29
N GLN A 192 -7.53 31.39 -3.72
CA GLN A 192 -7.93 31.67 -5.09
C GLN A 192 -7.90 33.18 -5.28
N ASN A 193 -7.04 33.66 -6.18
CA ASN A 193 -7.00 35.08 -6.52
C ASN A 193 -8.35 35.50 -7.11
N GLU A 194 -8.78 36.71 -6.81
CA GLU A 194 -9.94 37.32 -7.47
C GLU A 194 -9.73 37.35 -8.98
N PHE A 195 -10.81 37.15 -9.73
CA PHE A 195 -10.79 37.18 -11.18
C PHE A 195 -10.45 38.60 -11.64
N ASN A 196 -9.20 38.82 -12.05
CA ASN A 196 -8.74 40.12 -12.53
C ASN A 196 -8.76 40.14 -14.07
N GLU A 197 -9.84 40.70 -14.62
CA GLU A 197 -10.10 40.84 -16.05
C GLU A 197 -8.98 41.62 -16.78
N ALA A 198 -8.25 42.50 -16.07
CA ALA A 198 -7.18 43.32 -16.62
C ALA A 198 -5.92 42.54 -17.04
N ARG A 199 -5.75 41.28 -16.61
CA ARG A 199 -4.62 40.42 -17.05
C ARG A 199 -4.84 39.73 -18.39
N PHE A 200 -6.06 39.79 -18.94
CA PHE A 200 -6.42 39.15 -20.21
C PHE A 200 -6.59 40.12 -21.38
N LEU A 201 -6.44 41.44 -21.16
CA LEU A 201 -6.31 42.38 -22.27
C LEU A 201 -4.93 42.16 -22.93
N PRO A 202 -4.87 41.72 -24.20
CA PRO A 202 -3.60 41.61 -24.88
C PRO A 202 -3.08 43.03 -25.17
N ASP A 203 -1.85 43.33 -24.76
CA ASP A 203 -1.05 44.46 -25.25
C ASP A 203 -0.69 44.28 -26.75
N ARG A 204 -1.70 44.10 -27.60
CA ARG A 204 -1.54 44.11 -29.06
C ARG A 204 -2.49 45.14 -29.62
N PHE A 205 -1.93 46.02 -30.46
CA PHE A 205 -2.55 47.12 -31.21
C PHE A 205 -2.47 48.53 -30.59
N HIS A 206 -1.28 48.97 -30.19
CA HIS A 206 -0.91 50.39 -30.36
C HIS A 206 0.54 50.53 -30.84
N ALA A 207 0.73 50.58 -32.17
CA ALA A 207 1.77 51.36 -32.85
C ALA A 207 1.83 51.00 -34.35
N PHE A 208 0.92 51.56 -35.14
CA PHE A 208 1.22 51.96 -36.51
C PHE A 208 0.63 53.37 -36.69
N SER A 209 1.34 54.38 -36.18
CA SER A 209 1.11 55.75 -36.57
C SER A 209 1.60 55.92 -38.02
N THR A 210 0.66 56.04 -38.94
CA THR A 210 0.91 56.51 -40.30
C THR A 210 1.40 57.96 -40.23
N ASN A 211 2.70 58.20 -40.47
CA ASN A 211 3.17 59.52 -40.84
C ASN A 211 2.94 59.73 -42.34
N HIS A 212 1.97 60.58 -42.67
CA HIS A 212 1.82 61.19 -43.98
C HIS A 212 1.86 62.71 -43.85
N SER A 213 2.47 63.31 -44.87
CA SER A 213 2.53 64.74 -45.26
C SER A 213 3.44 65.69 -44.49
N GLY A 214 4.40 66.26 -45.24
CA GLY A 214 5.30 67.34 -44.86
C GLY A 214 6.52 67.37 -45.77
#